data_AF-A0A7J4RRL2-F1
#
_entry.id   AF-A0A7J4RRL2-F1
#
_cell.length_a   1.000
_cell.length_b   1.000
_cell.length_c   1.000
_cell.angle_alpha   90.00
_cell.angle_beta   90.00
_cell.angle_gamma   90.00
#
_symmetry.space_group_name_H-M   'P 1'
#
loop_
_entity.id
_entity.type
_entity.pdbx_description
1 polymer ?
#
loop_
_entity_poly.entity_id
_entity_poly.type
_entity_poly.pdbx_seq_one_letter_code
_entity_poly.pdbx_strand_id
1 'polypeptide(L)'
;MSTMFNRSRNQGRGAVMIGIGAFAVYFITNLLILYFSRLREYYADNFAGHQVRPTLLANGLAKITYGLSLQKQEAQSSTLRSFYAVDPVASSYEVSKFASFYADQNISKEEVEKAMDWERKGAYSKFGEIFRTHPLTFKRIEKLYELERQQSMQN
;
A
#
# COMPACT_ATOMS: atom_id res chain seq x y z
N MET A 1 55.87 0.63 -33.00
CA MET A 1 54.63 0.81 -33.79
C MET A 1 53.44 0.56 -32.89
N SER A 2 52.69 1.61 -32.62
CA SER A 2 51.59 1.72 -31.66
C SER A 2 50.25 1.66 -32.39
N THR A 3 49.62 0.49 -32.46
CA THR A 3 48.28 0.32 -33.03
C THR A 3 47.51 -0.79 -32.32
N MET A 4 47.23 -0.60 -31.01
CA MET A 4 46.40 -1.54 -30.25
C MET A 4 45.37 -0.88 -29.32
N PHE A 5 44.86 0.30 -29.67
CA PHE A 5 43.84 1.00 -28.85
C PHE A 5 42.61 1.51 -29.61
N ASN A 6 42.34 1.08 -30.85
CA ASN A 6 41.21 1.62 -31.61
C ASN A 6 40.07 0.65 -31.98
N ARG A 7 40.00 -0.55 -31.37
CA ARG A 7 38.89 -1.50 -31.59
C ARG A 7 37.83 -1.52 -30.48
N SER A 8 38.03 -0.77 -29.39
CA SER A 8 37.20 -0.85 -28.17
C SER A 8 36.04 0.17 -28.10
N ARG A 9 35.94 1.13 -29.03
CA ARG A 9 34.88 2.16 -28.96
C ARG A 9 33.54 1.73 -29.58
N ASN A 10 33.54 0.87 -30.60
CA ASN A 10 32.31 0.41 -31.26
C ASN A 10 31.62 -0.74 -30.50
N GLN A 11 32.38 -1.60 -29.82
CA GLN A 11 31.83 -2.70 -29.02
C GLN A 11 31.14 -2.17 -27.74
N GLY A 12 31.69 -1.11 -27.13
CA GLY A 12 31.06 -0.42 -25.99
C GLY A 12 29.74 0.26 -26.35
N ARG A 13 29.61 0.85 -27.55
CA ARG A 13 28.33 1.46 -28.00
C ARG A 13 27.23 0.43 -28.24
N GLY A 14 27.58 -0.73 -28.82
CA GLY A 14 26.64 -1.83 -29.00
C GLY A 14 26.13 -2.40 -27.66
N ALA A 15 27.05 -2.63 -26.72
CA ALA A 15 26.70 -3.09 -25.38
C ALA A 15 25.82 -2.09 -24.60
N VAL A 16 26.10 -0.79 -24.72
CA VAL A 16 25.28 0.28 -24.10
C VAL A 16 23.86 0.29 -24.67
N MET A 17 23.68 0.14 -25.98
CA MET A 17 22.34 0.10 -26.59
C MET A 17 21.53 -1.12 -26.15
N ILE A 18 22.17 -2.29 -26.05
CA ILE A 18 21.54 -3.50 -25.52
C ILE A 18 21.16 -3.29 -24.05
N GLY A 19 22.04 -2.68 -23.25
CA GLY A 19 21.76 -2.34 -21.85
C GLY A 19 20.56 -1.40 -21.68
N ILE A 20 20.46 -0.36 -22.51
CA ILE A 20 19.31 0.57 -22.51
C ILE A 20 18.02 -0.16 -22.89
N GLY A 21 18.07 -1.02 -23.93
CA GLY A 21 16.92 -1.82 -24.36
C GLY A 21 16.45 -2.78 -23.26
N ALA A 22 17.38 -3.51 -22.64
CA ALA A 22 17.08 -4.42 -21.53
C ALA A 22 16.51 -3.65 -20.31
N PHE A 23 17.06 -2.49 -19.98
CA PHE A 23 16.55 -1.63 -18.92
C PHE A 23 15.14 -1.12 -19.21
N ALA A 24 14.84 -0.74 -20.46
CA ALA A 24 13.50 -0.31 -20.85
C ALA A 24 12.47 -1.43 -20.67
N VAL A 25 12.80 -2.66 -21.11
CA VAL A 25 11.93 -3.83 -20.93
C VAL A 25 11.73 -4.15 -19.45
N TYR A 26 12.81 -4.15 -18.66
CA TYR A 26 12.76 -4.34 -17.21
C TYR A 26 11.86 -3.29 -16.54
N PHE A 27 12.05 -2.03 -16.89
CA PHE A 27 11.28 -0.92 -16.35
C PHE A 27 9.79 -1.08 -16.66
N ILE A 28 9.42 -1.31 -17.92
CA ILE A 28 8.02 -1.50 -18.33
C ILE A 28 7.39 -2.71 -17.61
N THR A 29 8.12 -3.83 -17.54
CA THR A 29 7.64 -5.04 -16.85
C THR A 29 7.39 -4.76 -15.37
N ASN A 30 8.27 -4.00 -14.71
CA ASN A 30 8.08 -3.61 -13.33
C ASN A 30 6.83 -2.73 -13.13
N LEU A 31 6.55 -1.78 -14.05
CA LEU A 31 5.32 -0.99 -14.01
C LEU A 31 4.07 -1.87 -14.16
N LEU A 32 4.11 -2.89 -15.03
CA LEU A 32 3.00 -3.84 -15.20
C LEU A 32 2.76 -4.68 -13.95
N ILE A 33 3.83 -5.17 -13.30
CA ILE A 33 3.73 -5.92 -12.04
C ILE A 33 3.05 -5.07 -10.96
N LEU A 34 3.46 -3.81 -10.81
CA LEU A 34 2.84 -2.87 -9.86
C LEU A 34 1.36 -2.64 -10.19
N TYR A 35 1.03 -2.51 -11.48
CA TYR A 35 -0.36 -2.39 -11.92
C TYR A 35 -1.20 -3.62 -11.57
N PHE A 36 -0.70 -4.82 -11.86
CA PHE A 36 -1.41 -6.07 -11.51
C PHE A 36 -1.57 -6.25 -9.99
N SER A 37 -0.56 -5.85 -9.21
CA SER A 37 -0.65 -5.83 -7.74
C SER A 37 -1.84 -4.99 -7.28
N ARG A 38 -1.98 -3.76 -7.80
CA ARG A 38 -3.11 -2.88 -7.45
C ARG A 38 -4.45 -3.43 -7.92
N LEU A 39 -4.51 -4.04 -9.10
CA LEU A 39 -5.72 -4.66 -9.62
C LEU A 39 -6.21 -5.78 -8.70
N ARG A 40 -5.29 -6.66 -8.27
CA ARG A 40 -5.59 -7.76 -7.35
C ARG A 40 -6.15 -7.25 -6.03
N GLU A 41 -5.62 -6.17 -5.47
CA GLU A 41 -6.15 -5.56 -4.25
C GLU A 41 -7.61 -5.11 -4.41
N TYR A 42 -7.94 -4.45 -5.52
CA TYR A 42 -9.33 -4.04 -5.78
C TYR A 42 -10.29 -5.22 -5.91
N TYR A 43 -9.86 -6.31 -6.54
CA TYR A 43 -10.67 -7.53 -6.62
C TYR A 43 -10.84 -8.19 -5.26
N ALA A 44 -9.78 -8.24 -4.44
CA ALA A 44 -9.85 -8.77 -3.10
C ALA A 44 -10.79 -7.95 -2.20
N ASP A 45 -10.70 -6.63 -2.24
CA ASP A 45 -11.58 -5.72 -1.49
C ASP A 45 -13.03 -5.87 -1.92
N ASN A 46 -13.28 -5.93 -3.23
CA ASN A 46 -14.62 -6.10 -3.75
C ASN A 46 -15.22 -7.44 -3.33
N PHE A 47 -14.46 -8.53 -3.49
CA PHE A 47 -14.89 -9.86 -3.06
C PHE A 47 -15.16 -9.91 -1.55
N ALA A 48 -14.25 -9.41 -0.73
CA ALA A 48 -14.41 -9.37 0.73
C ALA A 48 -15.62 -8.51 1.15
N GLY A 49 -15.86 -7.40 0.46
CA GLY A 49 -17.02 -6.53 0.67
C GLY A 49 -18.35 -7.21 0.36
N HIS A 50 -18.41 -8.08 -0.65
CA HIS A 50 -19.61 -8.87 -0.95
C HIS A 50 -19.83 -10.01 0.05
N GLN A 51 -18.76 -10.63 0.57
CA GLN A 51 -18.87 -11.78 1.47
C GLN A 51 -19.18 -11.39 2.93
N VAL A 52 -18.72 -10.23 3.38
CA VAL A 52 -18.87 -9.79 4.77
C VAL A 52 -19.83 -8.61 4.83
N ARG A 53 -19.30 -7.38 4.98
CA ARG A 53 -20.01 -6.11 4.96
C ARG A 53 -19.02 -5.02 4.55
N PRO A 54 -19.29 -4.21 3.52
CA PRO A 54 -18.31 -3.23 3.06
C PRO A 54 -17.94 -2.17 4.12
N THR A 55 -18.90 -1.76 4.95
CA THR A 55 -18.66 -0.80 6.06
C THR A 55 -17.68 -1.30 7.10
N LEU A 56 -17.79 -2.57 7.51
CA LEU A 56 -16.88 -3.14 8.51
C LEU A 56 -15.45 -3.19 7.97
N LEU A 57 -15.30 -3.56 6.69
CA LEU A 57 -14.01 -3.62 6.02
C LEU A 57 -13.40 -2.22 5.87
N ALA A 58 -14.20 -1.23 5.47
CA ALA A 58 -13.78 0.16 5.36
C ALA A 58 -13.29 0.72 6.70
N ASN A 59 -14.02 0.46 7.79
CA ASN A 59 -13.63 0.88 9.15
C ASN A 59 -12.35 0.19 9.63
N GLY A 60 -12.20 -1.11 9.38
CA GLY A 60 -10.97 -1.84 9.71
C GLY A 60 -9.76 -1.28 8.96
N LEU A 61 -9.91 -1.04 7.66
CA LEU A 61 -8.86 -0.47 6.81
C LEU A 61 -8.47 0.95 7.24
N ALA A 62 -9.46 1.78 7.62
CA ALA A 62 -9.24 3.11 8.18
C ALA A 62 -8.48 3.06 9.51
N LYS A 63 -8.85 2.14 10.42
CA LYS A 63 -8.16 1.96 11.71
C LYS A 63 -6.69 1.56 11.53
N ILE A 64 -6.41 0.63 10.61
CA ILE A 64 -5.04 0.19 10.35
C ILE A 64 -4.21 1.31 9.71
N THR A 65 -4.77 1.99 8.69
CA THR A 65 -3.99 2.97 7.92
C THR A 65 -3.83 4.29 8.66
N TYR A 66 -4.91 4.83 9.22
CA TYR A 66 -4.91 6.15 9.83
C TYR A 66 -4.76 6.10 11.35
N GLY A 67 -5.33 5.09 12.02
CA GLY A 67 -5.21 4.96 13.48
C GLY A 67 -3.77 4.88 13.97
N LEU A 68 -2.92 4.14 13.25
CA LEU A 68 -1.48 4.09 13.54
C LEU A 68 -0.75 5.41 13.31
N SER A 69 -1.17 6.19 12.31
CA SER A 69 -0.53 7.47 11.97
C SER A 69 -0.89 8.56 12.97
N LEU A 70 -2.10 8.54 13.50
CA LEU A 70 -2.59 9.51 14.49
C LEU A 70 -1.92 9.28 15.86
N GLN A 71 -1.61 8.03 16.20
CA GLN A 71 -0.98 7.66 17.47
C GLN A 71 0.55 7.90 17.55
N LYS A 72 1.18 8.32 16.45
CA LYS A 72 2.64 8.56 16.41
C LYS A 72 3.11 9.61 17.43
N GLN A 73 2.21 10.42 17.98
CA GLN A 73 2.53 11.41 18.99
C GLN A 73 2.63 10.83 20.42
N GLU A 74 2.10 9.63 20.69
CA GLU A 74 2.01 9.07 22.04
C GLU A 74 2.76 7.74 22.24
N ALA A 75 2.92 6.94 21.18
CA ALA A 75 3.56 5.63 21.27
C ALA A 75 5.09 5.68 21.12
N GLN A 76 5.78 6.20 22.15
CA GLN A 76 7.21 5.90 22.41
C GLN A 76 7.42 4.49 23.01
N SER A 77 6.41 3.61 22.99
CA SER A 77 6.53 2.29 23.61
C SER A 77 7.25 1.30 22.69
N SER A 78 8.29 0.69 23.25
CA SER A 78 9.16 -0.35 22.67
C SER A 78 8.41 -1.55 22.06
N THR A 79 7.14 -1.74 22.39
CA THR A 79 6.29 -2.86 21.96
C THR A 79 5.88 -2.81 20.49
N LEU A 80 5.71 -1.63 19.87
CA LEU A 80 5.46 -1.57 18.41
C LEU A 80 6.72 -1.92 17.59
N ARG A 81 7.90 -1.80 18.22
CA ARG A 81 9.19 -2.12 17.60
C ARG A 81 9.52 -3.61 17.66
N SER A 82 8.98 -4.35 18.64
CA SER A 82 9.12 -5.81 18.75
C SER A 82 8.28 -6.59 17.73
N PHE A 83 7.29 -5.97 17.07
CA PHE A 83 6.58 -6.60 15.95
C PHE A 83 7.33 -6.56 14.61
N TYR A 84 8.33 -5.67 14.47
CA TYR A 84 9.19 -5.66 13.27
C TYR A 84 10.21 -6.79 13.26
N ALA A 85 10.41 -7.46 14.40
CA ALA A 85 11.27 -8.62 14.52
C ALA A 85 10.78 -9.48 15.69
N VAL A 86 10.31 -10.71 15.44
CA VAL A 86 10.45 -11.92 16.29
C VAL A 86 9.15 -12.71 16.58
N ASP A 87 9.28 -14.02 16.26
CA ASP A 87 8.79 -15.25 16.92
C ASP A 87 7.28 -15.53 17.14
N PRO A 88 6.72 -16.58 16.49
CA PRO A 88 5.33 -16.99 16.64
C PRO A 88 4.95 -17.56 18.02
N VAL A 89 5.90 -17.91 18.88
CA VAL A 89 5.65 -18.68 20.12
C VAL A 89 5.12 -17.82 21.30
N ALA A 90 5.37 -16.49 21.31
CA ALA A 90 4.86 -15.57 22.34
C ALA A 90 3.49 -14.91 22.01
N SER A 91 2.93 -15.24 20.84
CA SER A 91 1.90 -14.44 20.16
C SER A 91 0.55 -14.33 20.88
N SER A 92 0.08 -15.31 21.64
CA SER A 92 -1.31 -15.30 22.14
C SER A 92 -1.57 -14.23 23.22
N TYR A 93 -0.61 -13.98 24.10
CA TYR A 93 -0.70 -12.92 25.12
C TYR A 93 -0.46 -11.53 24.52
N GLU A 94 0.43 -11.44 23.54
CA GLU A 94 0.70 -10.17 22.85
C GLU A 94 -0.44 -9.77 21.91
N VAL A 95 -1.08 -10.72 21.22
CA VAL A 95 -2.25 -10.50 20.38
C VAL A 95 -3.46 -10.07 21.20
N SER A 96 -3.67 -10.62 22.40
CA SER A 96 -4.78 -10.19 23.26
C SER A 96 -4.56 -8.79 23.84
N LYS A 97 -3.33 -8.46 24.24
CA LYS A 97 -2.93 -7.11 24.66
C LYS A 97 -2.99 -6.09 23.51
N PHE A 98 -2.66 -6.53 22.29
CA PHE A 98 -2.84 -5.75 21.07
C PHE A 98 -4.32 -5.51 20.81
N ALA A 99 -5.14 -6.56 20.77
CA ALA A 99 -6.58 -6.44 20.50
C ALA A 99 -7.28 -5.49 21.48
N SER A 100 -6.94 -5.53 22.77
CA SER A 100 -7.50 -4.61 23.78
C SER A 100 -7.04 -3.17 23.58
N PHE A 101 -5.79 -2.94 23.19
CA PHE A 101 -5.27 -1.60 22.88
C PHE A 101 -5.95 -0.93 21.68
N TYR A 102 -6.38 -1.70 20.68
CA TYR A 102 -7.15 -1.18 19.52
C TYR A 102 -8.66 -1.18 19.74
N ALA A 103 -9.18 -2.01 20.65
CA ALA A 103 -10.58 -2.01 21.03
C ALA A 103 -11.00 -0.69 21.69
N ASP A 104 -10.09 -0.10 22.49
CA ASP A 104 -10.33 1.16 23.19
C ASP A 104 -10.17 2.41 22.29
N GLN A 105 -9.51 2.25 21.13
CA GLN A 105 -9.31 3.33 20.17
C GLN A 105 -10.51 3.52 19.24
N ASN A 106 -11.38 4.43 19.64
CA ASN A 106 -12.45 4.97 18.80
C ASN A 106 -11.93 6.18 18.02
N ILE A 107 -11.41 5.94 16.82
CA ILE A 107 -11.10 7.03 15.88
C ILE A 107 -12.42 7.68 15.46
N SER A 108 -12.55 9.00 15.69
CA SER A 108 -13.75 9.73 15.28
C SER A 108 -13.89 9.71 13.76
N LYS A 109 -15.12 9.65 13.25
CA LYS A 109 -15.40 9.70 11.81
C LYS A 109 -14.79 10.95 11.15
N GLU A 110 -14.83 12.08 11.87
CA GLU A 110 -14.26 13.36 11.42
C GLU A 110 -12.73 13.29 11.29
N GLU A 111 -12.08 12.54 12.18
CA GLU A 111 -10.62 12.38 12.17
C GLU A 111 -10.16 11.47 11.02
N VAL A 112 -10.91 10.39 10.75
CA VAL A 112 -10.73 9.55 9.57
C VAL A 112 -10.91 10.37 8.29
N GLU A 113 -11.97 11.20 8.22
CA GLU A 113 -12.25 12.04 7.06
C GLU A 113 -11.13 13.06 6.82
N LYS A 114 -10.63 13.70 7.87
CA LYS A 114 -9.49 14.63 7.80
C LYS A 114 -8.21 13.92 7.33
N ALA A 115 -7.95 12.69 7.80
CA ALA A 115 -6.81 11.89 7.37
C ALA A 115 -6.92 11.45 5.90
N MET A 116 -8.12 11.06 5.46
CA MET A 116 -8.42 10.75 4.06
C MET A 116 -8.23 11.97 3.16
N ASP A 117 -8.71 13.13 3.59
CA ASP A 117 -8.56 14.38 2.85
C ASP A 117 -7.12 14.84 2.75
N TRP A 118 -6.32 14.61 3.80
CA TRP A 118 -4.89 14.85 3.76
C TRP A 118 -4.19 13.92 2.75
N GLU A 119 -4.51 12.63 2.74
CA GLU A 119 -3.99 11.67 1.74
C GLU A 119 -4.42 12.03 0.31
N ARG A 120 -5.64 12.52 0.14
CA ARG A 120 -6.22 12.97 -1.13
C ARG A 120 -5.56 14.25 -1.66
N LYS A 121 -5.27 15.22 -0.79
CA LYS A 121 -4.67 16.53 -1.13
C LYS A 121 -3.16 16.45 -1.40
N GLY A 122 -2.47 15.41 -0.92
CA GLY A 122 -1.08 15.17 -1.26
C GLY A 122 -0.91 14.96 -2.77
N ALA A 123 -0.53 15.98 -3.53
CA ALA A 123 -0.38 15.92 -4.99
C ALA A 123 0.66 14.86 -5.46
N TYR A 124 1.60 14.47 -4.59
CA TYR A 124 2.53 13.36 -4.80
C TYR A 124 1.88 11.96 -4.73
N SER A 125 0.65 11.88 -4.26
CA SER A 125 -0.11 10.64 -4.06
C SER A 125 -0.54 10.01 -5.39
N LYS A 126 -0.99 10.82 -6.37
CA LYS A 126 -1.45 10.31 -7.67
C LYS A 126 -0.33 9.83 -8.59
N PHE A 127 0.77 10.58 -8.67
CA PHE A 127 1.94 10.16 -9.45
C PHE A 127 2.75 9.07 -8.73
N GLY A 128 2.83 9.14 -7.40
CA GLY A 128 3.44 8.11 -6.58
C GLY A 128 2.70 6.78 -6.61
N GLU A 129 1.38 6.79 -6.79
CA GLU A 129 0.55 5.57 -6.89
C GLU A 129 1.00 4.64 -8.02
N ILE A 130 1.48 5.19 -9.14
CA ILE A 130 2.01 4.39 -10.27
C ILE A 130 3.16 3.50 -9.81
N PHE A 131 3.98 4.01 -8.89
CA PHE A 131 5.15 3.34 -8.31
C PHE A 131 4.84 2.61 -6.98
N ARG A 132 3.57 2.54 -6.56
CA ARG A 132 3.14 1.81 -5.35
C ARG A 132 2.52 0.46 -5.70
N THR A 133 2.76 -0.53 -4.85
CA THR A 133 2.17 -1.88 -4.95
C THR A 133 0.69 -1.90 -4.61
N HIS A 134 0.23 -0.94 -3.79
CA HIS A 134 -1.17 -0.83 -3.34
C HIS A 134 -1.80 0.48 -3.81
N PRO A 135 -3.11 0.47 -4.12
CA PRO A 135 -3.85 1.70 -4.36
C PRO A 135 -3.94 2.51 -3.06
N LEU A 136 -4.20 3.81 -3.22
CA LEU A 136 -4.37 4.73 -2.09
C LEU A 136 -5.53 4.28 -1.20
N THR A 137 -5.33 4.38 0.11
CA THR A 137 -6.29 3.80 1.07
C THR A 137 -7.63 4.49 0.97
N PHE A 138 -7.66 5.82 0.83
CA PHE A 138 -8.93 6.54 0.67
C PHE A 138 -9.76 6.04 -0.53
N LYS A 139 -9.11 5.65 -1.65
CA LYS A 139 -9.81 5.11 -2.84
C LYS A 139 -10.41 3.74 -2.58
N ARG A 140 -9.75 2.92 -1.77
CA ARG A 140 -10.27 1.61 -1.35
C ARG A 140 -11.49 1.78 -0.48
N ILE A 141 -11.42 2.68 0.51
CA ILE A 141 -12.52 3.01 1.42
C ILE A 141 -13.72 3.57 0.65
N GLU A 142 -13.48 4.50 -0.28
CA GLU A 142 -14.53 5.09 -1.14
C GLU A 142 -15.27 4.04 -1.97
N LYS A 143 -14.53 3.11 -2.61
CA LYS A 143 -15.14 2.00 -3.36
C LYS A 143 -15.96 1.07 -2.47
N LEU A 144 -15.55 0.82 -1.23
CA LEU A 144 -16.32 0.00 -0.30
C LEU A 144 -17.64 0.69 0.11
N TYR A 145 -17.63 2.00 0.33
CA TYR A 145 -18.86 2.76 0.58
C TYR A 145 -19.77 2.83 -0.66
N GLU A 146 -19.20 2.90 -1.86
CA GLU A 146 -19.97 2.77 -3.10
C GLU A 146 -20.63 1.40 -3.22
N LEU A 147 -19.88 0.34 -2.91
CA LEU A 147 -20.39 -1.03 -2.94
C LEU A 147 -21.56 -1.22 -1.96
N GLU A 148 -21.45 -0.69 -0.74
CA GLU A 148 -22.56 -0.74 0.23
C GLU A 148 -23.79 0.01 -0.27
N ARG A 149 -23.61 1.20 -0.85
CA ARG A 149 -24.72 1.96 -1.44
C ARG A 149 -25.42 1.17 -2.53
N GLN A 150 -24.67 0.50 -3.41
CA GLN A 150 -25.24 -0.37 -4.45
C GLN A 150 -26.03 -1.54 -3.86
N GLN A 151 -25.49 -2.21 -2.84
CA GLN A 151 -26.18 -3.30 -2.15
C GLN A 151 -27.47 -2.82 -1.46
N SER A 152 -27.46 -1.62 -0.86
CA SER A 152 -28.64 -1.04 -0.19
C SER A 152 -29.76 -0.61 -1.15
N MET A 153 -29.45 -0.33 -2.42
CA MET A 153 -30.44 0.04 -3.44
C MET A 153 -31.09 -1.19 -4.10
N GLN A 154 -30.51 -2.37 -3.90
CA GLN A 154 -30.92 -3.62 -4.54
C GLN A 154 -31.81 -4.48 -3.64
N ASN A 155 -31.89 -4.13 -2.34
CA ASN A 155 -32.80 -4.70 -1.33
C ASN A 155 -33.98 -3.76 -1.07
#